data_AF-A0A968IRP6-F1
#
_entry.id   AF-A0A968IRP6-F1
#
_cell.length_a   1.000
_cell.length_b   1.000
_cell.length_c   1.000
_cell.angle_alpha   90.00
_cell.angle_beta   90.00
_cell.angle_gamma   90.00
#
_symmetry.space_group_name_H-M   'P 1'
#
loop_
_entity.id
_entity.type
_entity.pdbx_description
1 polymer ?
#
loop_
_entity_poly.entity_id
_entity_poly.type
_entity_poly.pdbx_seq_one_letter_code
_entity_poly.pdbx_strand_id
1 'polypeptide(L)' 'MQGRNARELTILRNEIFARHGRRFKEPELQRHFKSQSWYQPRYSPNEFPVALLSKTEIQNAMLIRDYQRAHGLE' A
#
# COMPACT_ATOMS: atom_id res chain seq x y z
N MET A 1 -23.14 -0.43 -3.03
CA MET A 1 -21.67 -0.28 -3.11
C MET A 1 -21.06 -1.69 -3.10
N GLN A 2 -21.12 -2.36 -4.26
CA GLN A 2 -20.74 -3.77 -4.38
C GLN A 2 -19.20 -3.88 -4.42
N GLY A 3 -18.67 -4.75 -3.55
CA GLY A 3 -17.36 -5.40 -3.61
C GLY A 3 -16.16 -4.57 -4.08
N ARG A 4 -15.51 -3.83 -3.17
CA ARG A 4 -14.07 -3.58 -3.36
C ARG A 4 -13.36 -4.90 -3.12
N ASN A 5 -12.73 -5.45 -4.14
CA ASN A 5 -12.05 -6.73 -4.07
C ASN A 5 -10.92 -6.62 -3.03
N ALA A 6 -10.69 -7.63 -2.18
CA ALA A 6 -9.63 -7.58 -1.14
C ALA A 6 -8.27 -7.14 -1.71
N ARG A 7 -7.98 -7.59 -2.94
CA ARG A 7 -6.82 -7.20 -3.73
C ARG A 7 -6.75 -5.71 -4.04
N GLU A 8 -7.87 -5.07 -4.41
CA GLU A 8 -7.92 -3.64 -4.71
C GLU A 8 -7.65 -2.81 -3.47
N LEU A 9 -8.21 -3.19 -2.31
CA LEU A 9 -7.94 -2.53 -1.03
C LEU A 9 -6.46 -2.66 -0.66
N THR A 10 -5.89 -3.85 -0.86
CA THR A 10 -4.47 -4.08 -0.65
C THR A 10 -3.62 -3.24 -1.59
N ILE A 11 -3.96 -3.11 -2.88
CA ILE A 11 -3.25 -2.23 -3.81
C ILE A 11 -3.36 -0.77 -3.38
N LEU A 12 -4.57 -0.27 -3.09
CA LEU A 12 -4.82 1.11 -2.67
C LEU A 12 -4.04 1.48 -1.40
N ARG A 13 -4.07 0.60 -0.39
CA ARG A 13 -3.30 0.78 0.85
C ARG A 13 -1.80 0.84 0.56
N ASN A 14 -1.30 -0.06 -0.30
CA ASN A 14 0.13 -0.15 -0.59
C ASN A 14 0.62 0.93 -1.56
N GLU A 15 -0.26 1.52 -2.39
CA GLU A 15 0.07 2.61 -3.30
C GLU A 15 0.61 3.81 -2.53
N ILE A 16 0.02 4.14 -1.39
CA ILE A 16 0.50 5.20 -0.49
C ILE A 16 2.00 5.03 -0.22
N PHE A 17 2.44 3.83 0.18
CA PHE A 17 3.85 3.56 0.43
C PHE A 17 4.69 3.49 -0.85
N ALA A 18 4.11 3.00 -1.96
CA ALA A 18 4.79 2.89 -3.25
C ALA A 18 5.13 4.27 -3.83
N ARG A 19 4.27 5.28 -3.65
CA ARG A 19 4.49 6.67 -4.05
C ARG A 19 5.75 7.26 -3.40
N HIS A 20 6.07 6.80 -2.19
CA HIS A 20 7.28 7.18 -1.45
C HIS A 20 8.46 6.21 -1.65
N GLY A 21 8.35 5.28 -2.59
CA GLY A 21 9.43 4.38 -3.00
C GLY A 21 9.64 3.17 -2.10
N ARG A 22 8.65 2.75 -1.32
CA ARG A 22 8.73 1.49 -0.55
C ARG A 22 8.73 0.28 -1.50
N ARG A 23 9.67 -0.65 -1.30
CA ARG A 23 9.65 -1.99 -1.90
C ARG A 23 8.76 -2.94 -1.09
N PHE A 24 8.27 -4.00 -1.73
CA PHE A 24 7.34 -4.96 -1.14
C PHE A 24 7.94 -6.37 -1.12
N LYS A 25 7.66 -7.14 -0.05
CA LYS A 25 8.11 -8.55 0.05
C LYS A 25 7.20 -9.45 -0.77
N GLU A 26 5.93 -9.10 -0.83
CA GLU A 26 4.89 -9.84 -1.53
C GLU A 26 5.15 -9.74 -3.03
N PRO A 27 5.44 -10.86 -3.73
CA PRO A 27 5.84 -10.82 -5.13
C PRO A 27 4.79 -10.20 -6.04
N GLU A 28 3.51 -10.39 -5.74
CA GLU A 28 2.42 -9.80 -6.52
C GLU A 28 2.38 -8.28 -6.43
N LEU A 29 2.53 -7.72 -5.23
CA LEU A 29 2.61 -6.27 -5.03
C LEU A 29 3.86 -5.69 -5.67
N GLN A 30 5.00 -6.37 -5.49
CA GLN A 30 6.24 -5.91 -6.07
C GLN A 30 6.20 -5.91 -7.60
N ARG A 31 5.58 -6.92 -8.23
CA ARG A 31 5.36 -6.95 -9.68
C ARG A 31 4.37 -5.87 -10.12
N HIS A 32 3.25 -5.72 -9.41
CA HIS A 32 2.22 -4.73 -9.73
C HIS A 32 2.75 -3.30 -9.73
N PHE A 33 3.55 -2.91 -8.73
CA PHE A 33 4.13 -1.56 -8.68
C PHE A 33 5.31 -1.39 -9.63
N LYS A 34 6.11 -2.45 -9.88
CA LYS A 34 7.18 -2.40 -10.90
C LYS A 34 6.67 -2.12 -12.31
N SER A 35 5.43 -2.48 -12.64
CA SER A 35 4.84 -2.16 -13.95
C SER A 35 4.34 -0.72 -14.05
N GLN A 36 4.35 0.05 -12.96
CA GLN A 36 3.90 1.44 -12.95
C GLN A 36 5.05 2.37 -13.31
N SER A 37 4.88 3.21 -14.33
CA SER A 37 5.92 4.15 -14.80
C SER A 37 6.32 5.18 -13.73
N TRP A 38 5.42 5.49 -12.79
CA TRP A 38 5.67 6.43 -11.71
C TRP A 38 6.39 5.82 -10.51
N TYR A 39 6.48 4.49 -10.41
CA TYR A 39 7.03 3.82 -9.24
C TYR A 39 8.56 3.82 -9.24
N GLN A 40 9.14 4.46 -8.23
CA GLN A 40 10.59 4.55 -8.06
C GLN A 40 11.00 3.84 -6.76
N PRO A 41 11.42 2.56 -6.80
CA PRO A 41 11.80 1.82 -5.59
C PRO A 41 13.10 2.39 -4.99
N ARG A 42 13.04 2.80 -3.72
CA ARG A 42 14.16 3.44 -2.98
C ARG A 42 14.50 2.70 -1.69
N TYR A 43 13.48 2.34 -0.91
CA TYR A 43 13.65 1.77 0.42
C TYR A 43 13.26 0.30 0.43
N SER A 44 14.00 -0.55 1.16
CA SER A 44 13.49 -1.88 1.48
C SER A 44 12.28 -1.78 2.43
N PRO A 45 11.47 -2.83 2.58
CA PRO A 45 10.36 -2.85 3.53
C PRO A 45 10.76 -2.44 4.96
N ASN A 46 11.98 -2.78 5.38
CA ASN A 46 12.50 -2.55 6.74
C ASN A 46 13.15 -1.17 6.89
N GLU A 47 13.63 -0.58 5.79
CA GLU A 47 14.30 0.73 5.79
C GLU A 47 13.35 1.89 5.48
N PHE A 48 12.08 1.61 5.15
CA PHE A 48 11.14 2.64 4.75
C PHE A 48 10.83 3.62 5.89
N PRO A 49 11.15 4.92 5.73
CA PRO A 49 10.90 5.90 6.77
C PRO A 49 9.44 6.35 6.75
N VAL A 50 8.67 5.91 7.74
CA VAL A 50 7.23 6.26 7.89
C VAL A 50 7.01 7.77 8.00
N ALA A 51 8.02 8.53 8.47
CA ALA A 51 7.98 9.99 8.54
C ALA A 51 7.82 10.70 7.18
N LEU A 52 8.02 10.00 6.04
CA LEU A 52 7.71 10.54 4.71
C LEU A 52 6.21 10.68 4.46
N LEU A 53 5.37 9.92 5.18
CA LEU A 53 3.94 9.95 5.02
C LEU A 53 3.34 11.15 5.76
N SER A 54 2.45 11.86 5.09
CA SER A 54 1.59 12.85 5.72
C SER A 54 0.60 12.19 6.70
N LYS A 55 0.09 12.99 7.65
CA LYS A 55 -0.95 12.52 8.59
C LYS A 55 -2.16 11.93 7.86
N THR A 56 -2.57 12.55 6.76
CA THR A 56 -3.71 12.10 5.94
C THR A 56 -3.42 10.75 5.27
N GLU A 57 -2.21 10.54 4.73
CA GLU A 57 -1.81 9.26 4.16
C GLU A 57 -1.79 8.14 5.19
N ILE A 58 -1.27 8.41 6.39
CA ILE A 58 -1.29 7.46 7.50
C ILE A 58 -2.73 7.13 7.88
N GLN A 59 -3.59 8.14 8.01
CA GLN A 59 -5.02 7.95 8.33
C GLN A 59 -5.75 7.12 7.26
N ASN A 60 -5.49 7.37 5.97
CA ASN A 60 -6.08 6.62 4.88
C ASN A 60 -5.61 5.16 4.88
N ALA A 61 -4.32 4.91 5.08
CA ALA A 61 -3.77 3.55 5.16
C ALA A 61 -4.36 2.77 6.34
N MET A 62 -4.51 3.42 7.50
CA MET A 62 -5.17 2.84 8.67
C MET A 62 -6.64 2.54 8.41
N LEU A 63 -7.39 3.48 7.83
CA LEU A 63 -8.81 3.30 7.50
C LEU A 63 -9.03 2.10 6.59
N ILE A 64 -8.21 1.95 5.54
CA ILE A 64 -8.31 0.82 4.62
C ILE A 64 -7.99 -0.49 5.35
N ARG A 65 -6.93 -0.54 6.15
CA ARG A 65 -6.57 -1.73 6.93
C ARG A 65 -7.68 -2.12 7.90
N ASP A 66 -8.23 -1.16 8.63
CA ASP A 66 -9.25 -1.42 9.64
C ASP A 66 -10.55 -1.90 8.98
N TYR A 67 -10.90 -1.36 7.81
CA TYR A 67 -11.98 -1.88 6.97
C TYR A 67 -11.71 -3.32 6.51
N GLN A 68 -10.50 -3.63 6.02
CA GLN A 68 -10.14 -4.99 5.61
C GLN A 68 -10.29 -5.98 6.76
N ARG A 69 -9.80 -5.62 7.96
CA ARG A 69 -9.91 -6.46 9.16
C ARG A 69 -11.37 -6.68 9.56
N ALA A 70 -12.19 -5.64 9.58
CA ALA A 70 -13.60 -5.73 9.96
C ALA A 70 -14.43 -6.64 9.02
N HIS A 71 -13.96 -6.81 7.77
CA HIS A 71 -14.65 -7.58 6.74
C HIS A 71 -13.92 -8.88 6.32
N GLY A 72 -12.82 -9.26 6.99
CA GLY A 72 -12.06 -10.48 6.67
C GLY A 72 -11.35 -10.46 5.32
N LEU A 73 -10.85 -9.29 4.91
CA LEU A 73 -10.19 -9.02 3.62
C LEU A 73 -8.69 -8.70 3.76
N GLU A 74 -8.08 -9.08 4.89
CA GLU A 74 -6.65 -8.87 5.20
C GLU A 74 -5.77 -9.99 4.61
#